data_AF-A1C5Y2-F1
#
_entry.id   AF-A1C5Y2-F1
#
_cell.length_a   1.000
_cell.length_b   1.000
_cell.length_c   1.000
_cell.angle_alpha   90.00
_cell.angle_beta   90.00
_cell.angle_gamma   90.00
#
_symmetry.space_group_name_H-M   'P 1'
#
loop_
_entity.id
_entity.type
_entity.pdbx_description
1 polymer ?
#
loop_
_entity_poly.entity_id
_entity_poly.type
_entity_poly.pdbx_seq_one_letter_code
_entity_poly.pdbx_strand_id
1 'polypeptide(L)'
;MPNKTTNYQRAASAIQNRVFQRRRLPNRQKFLEDQKAQGESRALEKFQTREWKAGDIYAPHDLSPAEMRKWRKRQGPAADAFDSLNMNPLDLYRNFSIMSEYITPMGRIKHRNVTGLRPVNQRKIAKAIRRAIGMGLMPSVHRHPEILAAEAKARMEGTPVF
;
A
#
# COMPACT_ATOMS: atom_id res chain seq x y z
N MET A 1 4.13 64.75 -62.76
CA MET A 1 2.65 64.65 -62.97
C MET A 1 2.40 63.59 -64.03
N PRO A 2 1.32 62.78 -63.98
CA PRO A 2 0.34 62.52 -62.90
C PRO A 2 0.67 61.19 -62.15
N ASN A 3 0.24 60.88 -60.90
CA ASN A 3 -1.12 60.74 -60.32
C ASN A 3 -1.95 59.68 -61.07
N LYS A 4 -2.65 58.68 -60.50
CA LYS A 4 -3.46 58.52 -59.25
C LYS A 4 -3.56 57.00 -58.89
N THR A 5 -4.03 56.46 -57.75
CA THR A 5 -4.30 56.87 -56.33
C THR A 5 -4.62 55.60 -55.49
N THR A 6 -4.41 55.65 -54.17
CA THR A 6 -5.15 54.94 -53.08
C THR A 6 -5.55 53.44 -53.21
N ASN A 7 -5.21 52.64 -52.18
CA ASN A 7 -6.26 52.18 -51.25
C ASN A 7 -5.73 51.77 -49.86
N TYR A 8 -6.52 52.04 -48.81
CA TYR A 8 -6.23 51.64 -47.43
C TYR A 8 -6.94 50.31 -47.12
N GLN A 9 -6.20 49.29 -46.69
CA GLN A 9 -6.79 48.17 -45.94
C GLN A 9 -5.93 47.79 -44.73
N ARG A 10 -6.61 47.58 -43.60
CA ARG A 10 -6.00 47.27 -42.30
C ARG A 10 -5.39 45.86 -42.33
N ALA A 11 -4.10 45.76 -42.06
CA ALA A 11 -3.48 44.51 -41.57
C ALA A 11 -3.13 44.69 -40.09
N ALA A 12 -4.03 44.27 -39.20
CA ALA A 12 -3.74 44.15 -37.77
C ALA A 12 -2.88 42.90 -37.51
N SER A 13 -1.64 42.89 -38.00
CA SER A 13 -0.68 41.82 -37.73
C SER A 13 -0.13 41.99 -36.31
N ALA A 14 -0.69 41.21 -35.38
CA ALA A 14 -0.41 41.28 -33.95
C ALA A 14 1.09 41.39 -33.63
N ILE A 15 1.40 42.22 -32.61
CA ILE A 15 2.67 42.15 -31.90
C ILE A 15 2.76 40.76 -31.27
N GLN A 16 3.36 39.82 -31.98
CA GLN A 16 3.67 38.52 -31.43
C GLN A 16 4.81 38.69 -30.43
N ASN A 17 4.41 38.96 -29.18
CA ASN A 17 5.21 38.67 -28.00
C ASN A 17 5.56 37.18 -28.04
N ARG A 18 6.62 36.83 -28.77
CA ARG A 18 7.31 35.54 -28.65
C ARG A 18 8.01 35.55 -27.29
N VAL A 19 7.19 35.35 -26.25
CA VAL A 19 7.65 34.81 -24.98
C VAL A 19 8.27 33.46 -25.35
N PHE A 20 9.57 33.46 -25.58
CA PHE A 20 10.35 32.23 -25.58
C PHE A 20 10.09 31.60 -24.22
N GLN A 21 9.20 30.61 -24.20
CA GLN A 21 9.05 29.71 -23.07
C GLN A 21 10.38 28.98 -22.95
N ARG A 22 11.33 29.61 -22.23
CA ARG A 22 12.51 28.95 -21.71
C ARG A 22 11.97 27.80 -20.88
N ARG A 23 11.91 26.60 -21.48
CA ARG A 23 11.75 25.35 -20.75
C ARG A 23 12.88 25.35 -19.74
N ARG A 24 12.57 25.78 -18.50
CA ARG A 24 13.49 25.73 -17.39
C ARG A 24 13.74 24.26 -17.14
N LEU A 25 14.80 23.73 -17.77
CA LEU A 25 15.38 22.46 -17.40
C LEU A 25 15.53 22.52 -15.88
N PRO A 26 14.88 21.64 -15.11
CA PRO A 26 14.96 21.69 -13.66
C PRO A 26 16.44 21.61 -13.30
N ASN A 27 16.93 22.61 -12.54
CA ASN A 27 18.35 22.67 -12.20
C ASN A 27 18.73 21.33 -11.57
N ARG A 28 19.73 20.64 -12.13
CA ARG A 28 20.14 19.30 -11.69
C ARG A 28 20.45 19.27 -10.19
N GLN A 29 21.00 20.36 -9.66
CA GLN A 29 21.23 20.55 -8.23
C GLN A 29 19.91 20.53 -7.45
N LYS A 30 18.90 21.30 -7.87
CA LYS A 30 17.58 21.33 -7.25
C LYS A 30 16.90 19.96 -7.29
N PHE A 31 16.97 19.23 -8.41
CA PHE A 31 16.39 17.88 -8.48
C PHE A 31 17.01 16.91 -7.45
N LEU A 32 18.34 16.98 -7.25
CA LEU A 32 19.05 16.17 -6.24
C LEU A 32 18.71 16.62 -4.81
N GLU A 33 18.53 17.91 -4.58
CA GLU A 33 18.09 18.50 -3.31
C GLU A 33 16.65 18.10 -2.96
N ASP A 34 15.71 18.24 -3.90
CA ASP A 34 14.32 17.80 -3.79
C ASP A 34 14.26 16.28 -3.47
N GLN A 35 15.08 15.46 -4.14
CA GLN A 35 15.19 14.02 -3.87
C GLN A 35 15.74 13.73 -2.46
N LYS A 36 16.76 14.47 -2.00
CA LYS A 36 17.31 14.36 -0.65
C LYS A 36 16.26 14.72 0.41
N ALA A 37 15.57 15.84 0.24
CA ALA A 37 14.52 16.30 1.15
C ALA A 37 13.35 15.30 1.23
N GLN A 38 12.95 14.68 0.10
CA GLN A 38 11.98 13.59 0.09
C GLN A 38 12.47 12.34 0.86
N GLY A 39 13.77 12.01 0.74
CA GLY A 39 14.39 10.92 1.51
C GLY A 39 14.36 11.17 3.03
N GLU A 40 14.72 12.38 3.45
CA GLU A 40 14.69 12.80 4.86
C GLU A 40 13.25 12.84 5.40
N SER A 41 12.30 13.39 4.63
CA SER A 41 10.87 13.40 4.97
C SER A 41 10.31 11.99 5.20
N ARG A 42 10.60 11.03 4.30
CA ARG A 42 10.20 9.62 4.45
C ARG A 42 10.87 8.91 5.64
N ALA A 43 12.07 9.34 6.04
CA ALA A 43 12.72 8.82 7.23
C ALA A 43 12.02 9.32 8.50
N LEU A 44 11.62 10.59 8.54
CA LEU A 44 10.88 11.20 9.64
C LEU A 44 9.46 10.64 9.78
N GLU A 45 8.77 10.38 8.67
CA GLU A 45 7.42 9.81 8.64
C GLU A 45 7.32 8.48 9.42
N LYS A 46 8.36 7.65 9.41
CA LYS A 46 8.40 6.37 10.17
C LYS A 46 8.29 6.54 11.68
N PHE A 47 8.65 7.70 12.23
CA PHE A 47 8.47 7.99 13.64
C PHE A 47 7.04 8.43 13.96
N GLN A 48 6.28 8.91 12.97
CA GLN A 48 4.87 9.28 13.10
C GLN A 48 3.99 8.02 13.15
N THR A 49 3.77 7.52 14.37
CA THR A 49 3.00 6.31 14.65
C THR A 49 1.48 6.49 14.58
N ARG A 50 0.98 7.72 14.68
CA ARG A 50 -0.44 8.07 14.55
C ARG A 50 -0.76 8.50 13.12
N GLU A 51 -1.71 7.81 12.49
CA GLU A 51 -2.36 8.30 11.28
C GLU A 51 -3.42 9.34 11.67
N TRP A 52 -3.25 10.58 11.20
CA TRP A 52 -4.24 11.64 11.37
C TRP A 52 -5.30 11.55 10.27
N LYS A 53 -6.57 11.74 10.64
CA LYS A 53 -7.70 11.83 9.69
C LYS A 53 -8.22 13.26 9.64
N ALA A 54 -8.81 13.64 8.51
CA ALA A 54 -9.43 14.95 8.36
C ALA A 54 -10.61 15.06 9.35
N GLY A 55 -10.62 16.12 10.17
CA GLY A 55 -11.60 16.30 11.25
C GLY A 55 -11.10 15.88 12.64
N ASP A 56 -9.94 15.21 12.75
CA ASP A 56 -9.31 14.95 14.05
C ASP A 56 -8.88 16.26 14.71
N ILE A 57 -9.41 16.55 15.90
CA ILE A 57 -8.93 17.64 16.76
C ILE A 57 -7.66 17.17 17.47
N TYR A 58 -6.68 18.07 17.62
CA TYR A 58 -5.45 17.83 18.35
C TYR A 58 -5.16 18.95 19.35
N ALA A 59 -4.60 18.59 20.50
CA ALA A 59 -3.92 19.49 21.42
C ALA A 59 -2.39 19.42 21.17
N PRO A 60 -1.60 20.43 21.61
CA PRO A 60 -0.15 20.36 21.54
C PRO A 60 0.46 19.11 22.22
N HIS A 61 -0.23 18.54 23.21
CA HIS A 61 0.18 17.32 23.90
C HIS A 61 0.09 16.06 23.03
N ASP A 62 -0.82 16.01 22.04
CA ASP A 62 -1.00 14.85 21.16
C ASP A 62 0.18 14.62 20.20
N LEU A 63 1.00 15.66 20.01
CA LEU A 63 2.25 15.61 19.25
C LEU A 63 3.45 15.16 20.11
N SER A 64 3.24 14.84 21.38
CA SER A 64 4.31 14.40 22.28
C SER A 64 4.74 12.95 22.01
N PRO A 65 6.02 12.59 22.22
CA PRO A 65 6.48 11.20 22.10
C PRO A 65 5.77 10.21 23.04
N ALA A 66 5.17 10.72 24.13
CA ALA A 66 4.39 9.92 25.07
C ALA A 66 3.04 9.50 24.47
N GLU A 67 2.29 10.42 23.86
CA GLU A 67 1.04 10.10 23.16
C GLU A 67 1.31 9.22 21.94
N MET A 68 2.29 9.56 21.10
CA MET A 68 2.68 8.77 19.93
C MET A 68 2.96 7.30 20.29
N ARG A 69 3.60 7.02 21.44
CA ARG A 69 3.80 5.64 21.91
C ARG A 69 2.50 4.86 22.14
N LYS A 70 1.39 5.52 22.51
CA LYS A 70 0.08 4.86 22.68
C LYS A 70 -0.54 4.45 21.34
N TRP A 71 -0.34 5.28 20.31
CA TRP A 71 -0.83 5.06 18.93
C TRP A 71 -0.03 4.01 18.15
N ARG A 72 1.10 3.52 18.69
CA ARG A 72 1.87 2.43 18.09
C ARG A 72 0.99 1.17 17.96
N LYS A 73 0.57 0.88 16.72
CA LYS A 73 -0.25 -0.28 16.37
C LYS A 73 0.36 -1.57 16.95
N ARG A 74 -0.45 -2.33 17.69
CA ARG A 74 -0.09 -3.68 18.15
C ARG A 74 -0.07 -4.63 16.95
N GLN A 75 0.79 -5.64 17.00
CA GLN A 75 0.86 -6.65 15.95
C GLN A 75 -0.30 -7.64 16.09
N GLY A 76 -1.00 -7.91 14.99
CA GLY A 76 -2.14 -8.83 14.91
C GLY A 76 -3.52 -8.15 14.96
N PRO A 77 -4.56 -8.78 14.38
CA PRO A 77 -5.92 -8.24 14.38
C PRO A 77 -6.54 -8.28 15.78
N ALA A 78 -7.36 -7.27 16.11
CA ALA A 78 -8.00 -7.14 17.42
C ALA A 78 -9.18 -8.12 17.64
N ALA A 79 -9.81 -8.56 16.56
CA ALA A 79 -10.95 -9.49 16.57
C ALA A 79 -10.63 -10.74 15.73
N ASP A 80 -11.29 -11.86 16.04
CA ASP A 80 -11.18 -13.10 15.25
C ASP A 80 -11.94 -12.93 13.92
N ALA A 81 -11.22 -13.08 12.81
CA ALA A 81 -11.79 -12.93 11.47
C ALA A 81 -12.91 -13.94 11.17
N PHE A 82 -12.84 -15.17 11.71
CA PHE A 82 -13.85 -16.20 11.48
C PHE A 82 -15.12 -15.98 12.30
N ASP A 83 -15.00 -15.45 13.52
CA ASP A 83 -16.16 -15.04 14.33
C ASP A 83 -16.83 -13.81 13.66
N SER A 84 -16.04 -12.81 13.21
CA SER A 84 -16.56 -11.62 12.50
C SER A 84 -17.25 -11.92 11.16
N LEU A 85 -16.75 -12.90 10.41
CA LEU A 85 -17.33 -13.34 9.13
C LEU A 85 -18.35 -14.49 9.31
N ASN A 86 -18.60 -14.92 10.55
CA ASN A 86 -19.50 -16.02 10.91
C ASN A 86 -19.27 -17.32 10.09
N MET A 87 -17.99 -17.64 9.84
CA MET A 87 -17.56 -18.80 9.05
C MET A 87 -16.86 -19.86 9.91
N ASN A 88 -17.07 -21.15 9.59
CA ASN A 88 -16.40 -22.24 10.29
C ASN A 88 -15.07 -22.63 9.61
N PRO A 89 -13.90 -22.50 10.29
CA PRO A 89 -12.60 -22.79 9.67
C PRO A 89 -12.41 -24.21 9.15
N LEU A 90 -13.15 -25.20 9.70
CA LEU A 90 -13.02 -26.61 9.33
C LEU A 90 -13.49 -26.92 7.90
N ASP A 91 -14.42 -26.14 7.38
CA ASP A 91 -15.09 -26.44 6.10
C ASP A 91 -14.35 -25.79 4.91
N LEU A 92 -13.48 -24.82 5.23
CA LEU A 92 -12.66 -24.06 4.30
C LEU A 92 -11.37 -24.77 3.87
N TYR A 93 -11.15 -26.03 4.27
CA TYR A 93 -9.91 -26.79 3.96
C TYR A 93 -9.59 -26.92 2.47
N ARG A 94 -10.58 -26.73 1.59
CA ARG A 94 -10.43 -26.72 0.12
C ARG A 94 -9.91 -25.39 -0.43
N ASN A 95 -10.05 -24.30 0.32
CA ASN A 95 -9.63 -22.96 -0.10
C ASN A 95 -8.17 -22.74 0.33
N PHE A 96 -7.24 -23.05 -0.58
CA PHE A 96 -5.81 -22.91 -0.35
C PHE A 96 -5.38 -21.46 -0.07
N SER A 97 -6.10 -20.46 -0.58
CA SER A 97 -5.83 -19.04 -0.30
C SER A 97 -6.06 -18.69 1.18
N ILE A 98 -7.22 -19.09 1.74
CA ILE A 98 -7.51 -18.89 3.16
C ILE A 98 -6.55 -19.71 4.03
N MET A 99 -6.29 -20.98 3.69
CA MET A 99 -5.35 -21.80 4.46
C MET A 99 -3.92 -21.23 4.45
N SER A 100 -3.49 -20.66 3.32
CA SER A 100 -2.14 -20.12 3.15
C SER A 100 -1.87 -18.85 3.95
N GLU A 101 -2.91 -18.08 4.31
CA GLU A 101 -2.75 -16.93 5.20
C GLU A 101 -2.43 -17.37 6.64
N TYR A 102 -2.85 -18.56 7.08
CA TYR A 102 -2.60 -19.03 8.44
C TYR A 102 -1.34 -19.91 8.58
N ILE A 103 -0.48 -19.96 7.55
CA ILE A 103 0.85 -20.61 7.57
C ILE A 103 1.98 -19.59 7.32
N THR A 104 3.19 -19.94 7.76
CA THR A 104 4.41 -19.20 7.42
C THR A 104 4.82 -19.50 5.97
N PRO A 105 5.75 -18.71 5.38
CA PRO A 105 6.33 -19.03 4.09
C PRO A 105 6.97 -20.44 4.00
N MET A 106 7.33 -21.03 5.16
CA MET A 106 7.88 -22.38 5.32
C MET A 106 6.82 -23.46 5.64
N GLY A 107 5.52 -23.20 5.37
CA GLY A 107 4.44 -24.17 5.57
C GLY A 107 4.02 -24.45 7.03
N ARG A 108 4.70 -23.85 8.03
CA ARG A 108 4.36 -24.05 9.46
C ARG A 108 3.13 -23.24 9.83
N ILE A 109 2.20 -23.80 10.60
CA ILE A 109 1.00 -23.07 11.06
C ILE A 109 1.41 -21.89 11.97
N LYS A 110 0.93 -20.68 11.66
CA LYS A 110 1.20 -19.46 12.44
C LYS A 110 0.68 -19.62 13.89
N HIS A 111 1.47 -19.16 14.88
CA HIS A 111 1.05 -19.19 16.28
C HIS A 111 -0.12 -18.23 16.57
N ARG A 112 -0.93 -18.51 17.59
CA ARG A 112 -2.11 -17.70 17.96
C ARG A 112 -1.81 -16.20 18.09
N ASN A 113 -0.65 -15.86 18.66
CA ASN A 113 -0.25 -14.46 18.85
C ASN A 113 -0.02 -13.71 17.52
N VAL A 114 0.18 -14.43 16.42
CA VAL A 114 0.35 -13.86 15.07
C VAL A 114 -1.01 -13.83 14.34
N THR A 115 -1.84 -14.86 14.52
CA THR A 115 -3.13 -14.99 13.82
C THR A 115 -4.27 -14.19 14.45
N GLY A 116 -4.17 -13.84 15.73
CA GLY A 116 -5.21 -13.14 16.50
C GLY A 116 -6.45 -13.97 16.85
N LEU A 117 -6.62 -15.15 16.24
CA LEU A 117 -7.82 -15.98 16.35
C LEU A 117 -8.12 -16.44 17.79
N ARG A 118 -9.39 -16.68 18.10
CA ARG A 118 -9.84 -17.28 19.36
C ARG A 118 -9.32 -18.72 19.49
N PRO A 119 -8.98 -19.24 20.68
CA PRO A 119 -8.34 -20.56 20.82
C PRO A 119 -9.12 -21.73 20.19
N VAL A 120 -10.45 -21.65 20.15
CA VAL A 120 -11.32 -22.62 19.48
C VAL A 120 -11.09 -22.60 17.97
N ASN A 121 -11.14 -21.42 17.35
CA ASN A 121 -10.97 -21.26 15.91
C ASN A 121 -9.53 -21.54 15.48
N GLN A 122 -8.53 -21.17 16.30
CA GLN A 122 -7.12 -21.57 16.09
C GLN A 122 -6.95 -23.10 16.02
N ARG A 123 -7.67 -23.88 16.84
CA ARG A 123 -7.65 -25.36 16.75
C ARG A 123 -8.37 -25.86 15.49
N LYS A 124 -9.49 -25.23 15.12
CA LYS A 124 -10.26 -25.55 13.90
C LYS A 124 -9.44 -25.30 12.63
N ILE A 125 -8.85 -24.12 12.45
CA ILE A 125 -8.02 -23.79 11.28
C ILE A 125 -6.79 -24.70 11.21
N ALA A 126 -6.14 -24.99 12.34
CA ALA A 126 -5.01 -25.92 12.37
C ALA A 126 -5.40 -27.35 11.98
N LYS A 127 -6.62 -27.81 12.30
CA LYS A 127 -7.17 -29.09 11.84
C LYS A 127 -7.53 -29.06 10.36
N ALA A 128 -8.05 -27.93 9.84
CA ALA A 128 -8.33 -27.74 8.42
C ALA A 128 -7.05 -27.76 7.56
N ILE A 129 -6.00 -27.05 7.98
CA ILE A 129 -4.69 -27.03 7.32
C ILE A 129 -4.09 -28.44 7.28
N ARG A 130 -4.07 -29.16 8.42
CA ARG A 130 -3.57 -30.55 8.45
C ARG A 130 -4.38 -31.50 7.56
N ARG A 131 -5.70 -31.30 7.45
CA ARG A 131 -6.54 -32.04 6.50
C ARG A 131 -6.16 -31.72 5.04
N ALA A 132 -6.00 -30.44 4.69
CA ALA A 132 -5.64 -30.02 3.33
C ALA A 132 -4.28 -30.63 2.90
N ILE A 133 -3.28 -30.57 3.78
CA ILE A 133 -1.96 -31.19 3.55
C ILE A 133 -2.08 -32.71 3.42
N GLY A 134 -2.77 -33.38 4.36
CA GLY A 134 -2.96 -34.83 4.34
C GLY A 134 -3.76 -35.36 3.14
N MET A 135 -4.59 -34.52 2.51
CA MET A 135 -5.31 -34.83 1.26
C MET A 135 -4.52 -34.46 0.00
N GLY A 136 -3.29 -33.91 0.12
CA GLY A 136 -2.49 -33.48 -1.02
C GLY A 136 -2.96 -32.18 -1.70
N LEU A 137 -3.88 -31.43 -1.08
CA LEU A 137 -4.43 -30.18 -1.63
C LEU A 137 -3.52 -28.96 -1.37
N MET A 138 -2.55 -29.06 -0.48
CA MET A 138 -1.64 -27.97 -0.15
C MET A 138 -0.24 -28.50 0.23
N PRO A 139 0.85 -27.86 -0.23
CA PRO A 139 2.21 -28.22 0.19
C PRO A 139 2.45 -28.05 1.70
N SER A 140 3.36 -28.85 2.24
CA SER A 140 3.70 -28.88 3.67
C SER A 140 4.89 -27.99 4.05
N VAL A 141 5.77 -27.66 3.09
CA VAL A 141 7.05 -26.96 3.32
C VAL A 141 7.09 -25.52 2.77
N HIS A 142 6.09 -25.14 1.96
CA HIS A 142 5.93 -23.78 1.43
C HIS A 142 4.44 -23.45 1.27
N ARG A 143 4.11 -22.21 0.88
CA ARG A 143 2.72 -21.82 0.54
C ARG A 143 2.31 -22.38 -0.83
N HIS A 144 1.00 -22.38 -1.13
CA HIS A 144 0.48 -22.93 -2.39
C HIS A 144 1.12 -22.24 -3.63
N PRO A 145 1.55 -22.98 -4.68
CA PRO A 145 2.33 -22.42 -5.79
C PRO A 145 1.60 -21.29 -6.52
N GLU A 146 0.29 -21.40 -6.76
CA GLU A 146 -0.51 -20.34 -7.39
C GLU A 146 -0.46 -19.00 -6.63
N ILE A 147 -0.33 -19.03 -5.31
CA ILE A 147 -0.21 -17.80 -4.49
C ILE A 147 1.19 -17.21 -4.68
N LEU A 148 2.23 -18.04 -4.74
CA LEU A 148 3.59 -17.58 -4.99
C LEU A 148 3.73 -16.99 -6.40
N ALA A 149 3.06 -17.58 -7.40
CA ALA A 149 2.97 -17.06 -8.76
C ALA A 149 2.21 -15.73 -8.81
N ALA A 150 1.05 -15.62 -8.15
CA ALA A 150 0.29 -14.39 -8.04
C ALA A 150 1.07 -13.26 -7.34
N GLU A 151 1.78 -13.57 -6.25
CA GLU A 151 2.67 -12.60 -5.60
C GLU A 151 3.86 -12.17 -6.47
N ALA A 152 4.48 -13.11 -7.20
CA ALA A 152 5.58 -12.80 -8.11
C ALA A 152 5.10 -11.87 -9.23
N LYS A 153 3.92 -12.14 -9.80
CA LYS A 153 3.26 -11.29 -10.79
C LYS A 153 2.96 -9.89 -10.23
N ALA A 154 2.32 -9.79 -9.06
CA ALA A 154 2.02 -8.50 -8.43
C ALA A 154 3.28 -7.65 -8.15
N ARG A 155 4.38 -8.29 -7.71
CA ARG A 155 5.69 -7.64 -7.54
C ARG A 155 6.27 -7.11 -8.86
N MET A 156 6.05 -7.80 -9.98
CA MET A 156 6.48 -7.33 -11.31
C MET A 156 5.59 -6.20 -11.85
N GLU A 157 4.29 -6.26 -11.60
CA GLU A 157 3.31 -5.24 -12.03
C GLU A 157 3.33 -3.98 -11.15
N GLY A 158 4.05 -3.99 -10.03
CA GLY A 158 4.14 -2.87 -9.09
C GLY A 158 2.86 -2.67 -8.25
N THR A 159 1.92 -3.61 -8.33
CA THR A 159 0.67 -3.60 -7.57
C THR A 159 0.87 -4.21 -6.18
N PRO A 160 0.44 -3.53 -5.09
CA PRO A 160 0.48 -4.13 -3.76
C PRO A 160 -0.55 -5.26 -3.66
N VAL A 161 -0.08 -6.45 -3.32
CA VAL A 161 -0.93 -7.55 -2.81
C VAL A 161 -1.22 -7.28 -1.34
N PHE A 162 -2.51 -7.28 -0.98
CA PHE A 162 -3.03 -7.05 0.36
C PHE A 162 -2.99 -8.31 1.23
#